data_AF-A0A4Y9SRV7-F1
#
_entry.id   AF-A0A4Y9SRV7-F1
#
_cell.length_a   1.000
_cell.length_b   1.000
_cell.length_c   1.000
_cell.angle_alpha   90.00
_cell.angle_beta   90.00
_cell.angle_gamma   90.00
#
_symmetry.space_group_name_H-M   'P 1'
#
loop_
_entity.id
_entity.type
_entity.pdbx_description
1 polymer ?
#
loop_
_entity_poly.entity_id
_entity_poly.type
_entity_poly.pdbx_seq_one_letter_code
_entity_poly.pdbx_strand_id
1 'polypeptide(L)'
;MAFLTGLLASRRKKSRERLVRRAAEVIEHVLLDIGVDRFVNGTLLLDKKLRLHFFAMEPAHGPEIIASVPVCQLAEARMLRRLVDDVAQDTAPPNLHTGYLVQGLMREFKAQSPAVSRLS
;
A
#
# COMPACT_ATOMS: atom_id res chain seq x y z
N MET A 1 24.27 -19.75 18.94
CA MET A 1 23.03 -18.95 18.80
C MET A 1 22.82 -18.48 17.35
N ALA A 2 22.77 -19.39 16.36
CA ALA A 2 22.65 -19.02 14.93
C ALA A 2 21.31 -19.45 14.28
N PHE A 3 20.57 -20.36 14.90
CA PHE A 3 19.33 -20.90 14.34
C PHE A 3 18.10 -19.99 14.54
N LEU A 4 18.07 -19.22 15.64
CA LEU A 4 16.95 -18.31 15.93
C LEU A 4 16.94 -17.08 15.02
N THR A 5 18.11 -16.58 14.62
CA THR A 5 18.26 -15.44 13.70
C THR A 5 17.76 -15.76 12.30
N GLY A 6 18.03 -16.96 11.78
CA GLY A 6 17.52 -17.42 10.49
C GLY A 6 16.00 -17.61 10.44
N LEU A 7 15.42 -18.15 11.53
CA LEU A 7 13.96 -18.30 11.68
C LEU A 7 13.23 -16.97 11.77
N LEU A 8 13.81 -15.98 12.46
CA LEU A 8 13.26 -14.64 12.54
C LEU A 8 13.36 -13.89 11.21
N ALA A 9 14.48 -14.03 10.50
CA ALA A 9 14.67 -13.44 9.17
C ALA A 9 13.69 -14.02 8.14
N SER A 10 13.51 -15.34 8.11
CA SER A 10 12.56 -15.99 7.20
C SER A 10 11.11 -15.61 7.50
N ARG A 11 10.75 -15.49 8.79
CA ARG A 11 9.41 -15.04 9.21
C ARG A 11 9.14 -13.59 8.80
N ARG A 12 10.13 -12.70 8.93
CA ARG A 12 10.03 -11.29 8.48
C ARG A 12 9.86 -11.19 6.97
N LYS A 13 10.68 -11.92 6.20
CA LYS A 13 10.56 -11.99 4.74
C LYS A 13 9.17 -12.46 4.30
N LYS A 14 8.66 -13.53 4.91
CA LYS A 14 7.32 -14.06 4.63
C LYS A 14 6.20 -13.10 5.03
N SER A 15 6.40 -12.27 6.06
CA SER A 15 5.44 -11.24 6.46
C SER A 15 5.44 -10.06 5.49
N ARG A 16 6.62 -9.64 5.02
CA ARG A 16 6.78 -8.59 4.01
C ARG A 16 6.17 -9.01 2.68
N GLU A 17 6.46 -10.21 2.19
CA GLU A 17 5.88 -10.75 0.95
C GLU A 17 4.36 -10.80 1.02
N ARG A 18 3.80 -11.22 2.16
CA ARG A 18 2.35 -11.20 2.38
C ARG A 18 1.77 -9.79 2.38
N LEU A 19 2.44 -8.84 3.03
CA LEU A 19 1.99 -7.45 3.04
C LEU A 19 2.02 -6.83 1.64
N VAL A 20 3.10 -7.05 0.89
CA VAL A 20 3.25 -6.58 -0.49
C VAL A 20 2.16 -7.17 -1.39
N ARG A 21 1.94 -8.50 -1.31
CA ARG A 21 0.87 -9.15 -2.06
C ARG A 21 -0.50 -8.62 -1.68
N ARG A 22 -0.77 -8.45 -0.38
CA ARG A 22 -2.06 -7.94 0.08
C ARG A 22 -2.28 -6.48 -0.34
N ALA A 23 -1.23 -5.69 -0.37
CA ALA A 23 -1.29 -4.33 -0.87
C ALA A 23 -1.63 -4.29 -2.36
N ALA A 24 -1.01 -5.14 -3.16
CA ALA A 24 -1.36 -5.27 -4.57
C ALA A 24 -2.83 -5.68 -4.75
N GLU A 25 -3.30 -6.71 -4.03
CA GLU A 25 -4.69 -7.19 -4.10
C GLU A 25 -5.71 -6.09 -3.75
N VAL A 26 -5.46 -5.33 -2.69
CA VAL A 26 -6.34 -4.24 -2.26
C VAL A 26 -6.33 -3.10 -3.26
N ILE A 27 -5.15 -2.69 -3.74
CA ILE A 27 -5.03 -1.61 -4.72
C ILE A 27 -5.73 -2.00 -6.03
N GLU A 28 -5.52 -3.22 -6.53
CA GLU A 28 -6.22 -3.72 -7.73
C GLU A 28 -7.73 -3.75 -7.55
N HIS A 29 -8.22 -4.31 -6.44
CA HIS A 29 -9.67 -4.37 -6.18
C HIS A 29 -10.28 -2.97 -6.08
N VAL A 30 -9.64 -2.06 -5.35
CA VAL A 30 -10.17 -0.70 -5.17
C VAL A 30 -10.13 0.07 -6.50
N LEU A 31 -9.05 -0.03 -7.27
CA LEU A 31 -8.99 0.60 -8.59
C LEU A 31 -10.08 0.08 -9.53
N LEU A 32 -10.41 -1.22 -9.48
CA LEU A 32 -11.48 -1.81 -10.29
C LEU A 32 -12.90 -1.43 -9.81
N ASP A 33 -13.11 -1.34 -8.50
CA ASP A 33 -14.45 -1.14 -7.93
C ASP A 33 -14.89 0.32 -7.93
N ILE A 34 -14.00 1.25 -7.56
CA ILE A 34 -14.35 2.68 -7.39
C ILE A 34 -13.63 3.61 -8.37
N GLY A 35 -12.67 3.10 -9.15
CA GLY A 35 -11.89 3.87 -10.11
C GLY A 35 -10.75 4.68 -9.49
N VAL A 36 -9.88 5.20 -10.38
CA VAL A 36 -8.62 5.89 -10.02
C VAL A 36 -8.87 7.18 -9.26
N ASP A 37 -9.84 8.00 -9.67
CA ASP A 37 -10.10 9.29 -9.03
C ASP A 37 -10.50 9.12 -7.56
N ARG A 38 -11.43 8.20 -7.27
CA ARG A 38 -11.84 7.92 -5.88
C ARG A 38 -10.71 7.26 -5.07
N PHE A 39 -9.89 6.42 -5.70
CA PHE A 39 -8.72 5.83 -5.05
C PHE A 39 -7.69 6.89 -4.64
N VAL A 40 -7.35 7.83 -5.53
CA VAL A 40 -6.36 8.89 -5.27
C VAL A 40 -6.79 9.83 -4.15
N ASN A 41 -8.10 10.05 -4.00
CA ASN A 41 -8.68 10.85 -2.93
C ASN A 41 -8.88 10.08 -1.60
N GLY A 42 -8.58 8.78 -1.58
CA GLY A 42 -8.72 7.94 -0.39
C GLY A 42 -7.48 7.85 0.49
N THR A 43 -7.56 7.02 1.52
CA THR A 43 -6.50 6.75 2.49
C THR A 43 -6.28 5.24 2.65
N LEU A 44 -5.02 4.81 2.68
CA LEU A 44 -4.62 3.45 2.99
C LEU A 44 -4.11 3.35 4.42
N LEU A 45 -4.74 2.48 5.20
CA LEU A 45 -4.40 2.22 6.60
C LEU A 45 -3.74 0.87 6.77
N LEU A 46 -2.74 0.82 7.64
CA LEU A 46 -2.14 -0.41 8.13
C LEU A 46 -2.46 -0.59 9.61
N ASP A 47 -3.01 -1.74 9.97
CA ASP A 47 -3.28 -2.09 11.37
C ASP A 47 -2.11 -2.85 12.03
N LYS A 48 -2.19 -3.03 13.37
CA LYS A 48 -1.22 -3.80 14.16
C LYS A 48 -1.05 -5.25 13.72
N LYS A 49 -2.04 -5.82 13.01
CA LYS A 49 -2.01 -7.17 12.45
C LYS A 49 -1.45 -7.19 11.03
N LEU A 50 -0.89 -6.07 10.55
CA LEU A 50 -0.38 -5.86 9.20
C LEU A 50 -1.44 -6.08 8.12
N ARG A 51 -2.70 -5.79 8.43
CA ARG A 51 -3.79 -5.81 7.44
C ARG A 51 -3.93 -4.42 6.84
N LEU A 52 -4.04 -4.40 5.52
CA LEU A 52 -4.24 -3.19 4.75
C LEU A 52 -5.74 -2.95 4.55
N HIS A 53 -6.16 -1.71 4.78
CA HIS A 53 -7.53 -1.27 4.59
C HIS A 53 -7.54 0.00 3.76
N PHE A 54 -8.50 0.13 2.85
CA PHE A 54 -8.74 1.35 2.09
C PHE A 54 -9.98 2.05 2.60
N PHE A 55 -9.91 3.37 2.74
CA PHE A 55 -11.03 4.21 3.09
C PHE A 55 -11.13 5.35 2.08
N ALA A 56 -12.31 5.52 1.48
CA ALA A 56 -12.57 6.61 0.54
C ALA A 56 -12.66 8.00 1.22
N MET A 57 -12.79 8.04 2.55
CA MET A 57 -12.80 9.25 3.37
C MET A 57 -11.83 9.06 4.53
N GLU A 58 -11.30 10.15 5.09
CA GLU A 58 -10.34 10.08 6.18
C GLU A 58 -10.93 9.34 7.40
N PRO A 59 -10.39 8.17 7.77
CA PRO A 59 -10.93 7.38 8.86
C PRO A 59 -10.52 7.97 10.22
N ALA A 60 -11.40 7.82 11.21
CA ALA A 60 -11.04 8.12 12.60
C ALA A 60 -9.83 7.27 13.02
N HIS A 61 -8.78 7.92 13.51
CA HIS A 61 -7.56 7.24 13.91
C HIS A 61 -7.84 6.44 15.19
N GLY A 62 -7.90 5.11 15.06
CA GLY A 62 -8.07 4.19 16.17
C GLY A 62 -6.74 3.68 16.73
N PRO A 63 -6.71 3.19 17.99
CA PRO A 63 -5.49 2.68 18.63
C PRO A 63 -4.94 1.41 17.96
N GLU A 64 -5.64 0.82 17.01
CA GLU A 64 -5.19 -0.35 16.25
C GLU A 64 -4.42 -0.01 14.95
N ILE A 65 -4.41 1.27 14.55
CA ILE A 65 -3.73 1.73 13.34
C ILE A 65 -2.25 2.03 13.67
N ILE A 66 -1.34 1.54 12.82
CA ILE A 66 0.11 1.75 12.97
C ILE A 66 0.71 2.62 11.86
N ALA A 67 -0.01 2.81 10.75
CA ALA A 67 0.34 3.75 9.70
C ALA A 67 -0.91 4.16 8.91
N SER A 68 -0.93 5.40 8.44
CA SER A 68 -2.02 5.98 7.65
C SER A 68 -1.42 6.82 6.53
N VAL A 69 -1.70 6.47 5.28
CA VAL A 69 -1.13 7.14 4.11
C VAL A 69 -2.26 7.60 3.21
N PRO A 70 -2.52 8.92 3.15
CA PRO A 70 -3.38 9.50 2.12
C PRO A 70 -2.79 9.20 0.74
N VAL A 71 -3.58 8.62 -0.16
CA VAL A 71 -3.07 8.15 -1.45
C VAL A 71 -2.56 9.32 -2.30
N CYS A 72 -3.16 10.51 -2.18
CA CYS A 72 -2.72 11.74 -2.83
C CYS A 72 -1.30 12.22 -2.43
N GLN A 73 -0.77 11.73 -1.31
CA GLN A 73 0.61 12.00 -0.87
C GLN A 73 1.63 11.09 -1.55
N LEU A 74 1.20 9.96 -2.13
CA LEU A 74 2.06 9.11 -2.93
C LEU A 74 2.34 9.79 -4.28
N ALA A 75 3.62 10.03 -4.58
CA ALA A 75 4.04 10.56 -5.87
C ALA A 75 3.57 9.65 -7.02
N GLU A 76 3.58 8.34 -6.78
CA GLU A 76 3.15 7.30 -7.69
C GLU A 76 1.63 7.40 -8.01
N ALA A 77 0.80 7.85 -7.06
CA ALA A 77 -0.63 8.05 -7.29
C ALA A 77 -0.93 9.30 -8.13
N ARG A 78 -0.12 10.36 -7.99
CA ARG A 78 -0.22 11.55 -8.87
C ARG A 78 0.16 11.20 -10.31
N MET A 79 1.16 10.35 -10.48
CA MET A 79 1.54 9.83 -11.80
C MET A 79 0.40 8.99 -12.39
N LEU A 80 -0.21 8.10 -11.60
CA LEU A 80 -1.38 7.34 -12.04
C LEU A 80 -2.54 8.26 -12.47
N ARG A 81 -2.84 9.30 -11.69
CA ARG A 81 -3.88 10.28 -12.04
C ARG A 81 -3.59 10.98 -13.36
N ARG A 82 -2.37 11.51 -13.53
CA ARG A 82 -1.94 12.17 -14.78
C ARG A 82 -2.02 11.23 -15.98
N LEU A 83 -1.61 9.97 -15.80
CA LEU A 83 -1.72 8.97 -16.87
C LEU A 83 -3.18 8.71 -17.24
N VAL A 84 -4.10 8.66 -16.28
CA VAL A 84 -5.53 8.47 -16.59
C VAL A 84 -6.14 9.71 -17.23
N ASP A 85 -5.75 10.91 -16.79
CA ASP A 85 -6.21 12.18 -17.35
C ASP A 85 -5.65 12.39 -18.78
N ASP A 86 -4.40 12.01 -19.04
CA ASP A 86 -3.74 12.08 -20.35
C ASP A 86 -4.20 10.95 -21.29
N VAL A 87 -4.51 9.77 -20.75
CA VAL A 87 -4.98 8.56 -21.47
C VAL A 87 -6.51 8.49 -21.40
N ALA A 88 -7.19 9.59 -21.75
CA ALA A 88 -8.62 9.58 -22.02
C ALA A 88 -9.03 8.60 -23.16
N GLN A 89 -8.07 7.86 -23.75
CA GLN A 89 -8.28 6.75 -24.66
C GLN A 89 -7.28 5.61 -24.36
N ASP A 90 -7.82 4.46 -23.95
CA ASP A 90 -7.23 3.11 -23.97
C ASP A 90 -6.16 2.69 -22.93
N THR A 91 -6.65 1.92 -21.96
CA THR A 91 -6.11 0.62 -21.52
C THR A 91 -4.59 0.52 -21.27
N ALA A 92 -4.06 1.27 -20.31
CA ALA A 92 -2.87 0.81 -19.60
C ALA A 92 -3.27 -0.35 -18.65
N PRO A 93 -2.61 -1.51 -18.70
CA PRO A 93 -2.96 -2.62 -17.82
C PRO A 93 -2.71 -2.22 -16.36
N PRO A 94 -3.72 -2.36 -15.47
CA PRO A 94 -3.66 -1.90 -14.08
C PRO A 94 -2.46 -2.47 -13.30
N ASN A 95 -2.00 -3.66 -13.68
CA ASN A 95 -0.94 -4.41 -13.02
C ASN A 95 0.41 -3.67 -12.96
N LEU A 96 0.75 -2.86 -13.96
CA LEU A 96 2.05 -2.19 -14.01
C LEU A 96 2.10 -0.99 -13.04
N HIS A 97 0.95 -0.33 -12.84
CA HIS A 97 0.83 0.81 -11.93
C HIS A 97 0.66 0.37 -10.47
N THR A 98 0.00 -0.77 -10.22
CA THR A 98 -0.12 -1.38 -8.89
C THR A 98 1.26 -1.62 -8.27
N GLY A 99 2.24 -2.10 -9.05
CA GLY A 99 3.59 -2.35 -8.55
C GLY A 99 4.28 -1.11 -7.98
N TYR A 100 4.20 0.02 -8.68
CA TYR A 100 4.78 1.30 -8.23
C TYR A 100 4.04 1.87 -7.02
N LEU A 101 2.71 1.79 -7.02
CA LEU A 101 1.90 2.20 -5.87
C LEU A 101 2.25 1.40 -4.61
N VAL A 102 2.42 0.09 -4.73
CA VAL A 102 2.82 -0.78 -3.62
C VAL A 102 4.21 -0.39 -3.11
N GLN A 103 5.17 -0.10 -4.00
CA GLN A 103 6.50 0.34 -3.58
C GLN A 103 6.47 1.67 -2.84
N GLY A 104 5.75 2.67 -3.37
CA GLY A 104 5.56 3.97 -2.72
C GLY A 104 4.89 3.83 -1.36
N LEU A 105 3.82 3.02 -1.28
CA LEU A 105 3.12 2.74 -0.03
C LEU A 105 4.02 2.08 1.01
N MET A 106 4.82 1.09 0.61
CA MET A 106 5.75 0.42 1.53
C MET A 106 6.84 1.38 2.02
N ARG A 107 7.28 2.33 1.21
CA ARG A 107 8.21 3.39 1.63
C ARG A 107 7.59 4.27 2.72
N GLU A 108 6.37 4.74 2.51
CA GLU A 108 5.68 5.58 3.50
C GLU A 108 5.36 4.82 4.79
N PHE A 109 4.91 3.56 4.70
CA PHE A 109 4.67 2.75 5.90
C PHE A 109 5.94 2.49 6.72
N LYS A 110 7.10 2.32 6.06
CA LYS A 110 8.38 2.22 6.78
C LYS A 110 8.76 3.52 7.48
N ALA A 111 8.46 4.67 6.86
CA ALA A 111 8.75 5.97 7.44
C ALA A 111 7.87 6.26 8.67
N GLN A 112 6.59 5.86 8.62
CA GLN A 112 5.64 6.11 9.72
C GLN A 112 5.72 5.06 10.84
N SER A 113 6.10 3.82 10.55
CA SER A 113 6.02 2.71 11.51
C SER A 113 7.34 1.96 11.67
N PRO A 114 7.96 2.01 12.87
CA PRO A 114 9.11 1.18 13.21
C PRO A 114 8.83 -0.33 13.07
N ALA A 115 7.57 -0.75 13.26
CA ALA A 115 7.16 -2.14 13.11
C ALA A 115 7.32 -2.64 11.66
N VAL A 116 7.04 -1.77 10.68
CA VAL A 116 7.19 -2.07 9.26
C VAL A 116 8.65 -1.95 8.83
N SER A 117 9.39 -0.98 9.37
CA SER A 117 10.84 -0.84 9.12
C SER A 117 11.62 -2.11 9.49
N ARG A 118 11.23 -2.78 10.59
CA ARG A 118 11.83 -4.06 11.04
C ARG A 118 11.52 -5.28 10.17
N LEU A 119 10.66 -5.15 9.15
CA LEU A 119 10.37 -6.20 8.16
C LEU A 119 11.34 -6.19 6.97
N SER A 120 12.29 -5.24 6.94
CA SER A 120 13.28 -5.05 5.86
C SER A 120 14.38 -6.08 5.86
#